data_AF-A0A429MLS7-F1
#
_entry.id   AF-A0A429MLS7-F1
#
_cell.length_a   1.000
_cell.length_b   1.000
_cell.length_c   1.000
_cell.angle_alpha   90.00
_cell.angle_beta   90.00
_cell.angle_gamma   90.00
#
_symmetry.space_group_name_H-M   'P 1'
#
loop_
_entity.id
_entity.type
_entity.pdbx_description
1 polymer ?
#
loop_
_entity_poly.entity_id
_entity_poly.type
_entity_poly.pdbx_seq_one_letter_code
_entity_poly.pdbx_strand_id
1 'polypeptide(L)'
;LTDMGASPVLNLLKNYERDEELDFISTDVYSFHVDRSPIETDTFLCTYHGAASDIVPNDQVEQKVLIPEIREKLKALHDGPEAEFESFLAEYFFDLHYQPKPDAQPINLGIGHIWRLAVDHPTQKVLPCVHRAPVEKDGEYRLLLIC
;
A
#
# COMPACT_ATOMS: atom_id res chain seq x y z
N LEU A 1 -8.95 16.20 -12.57
CA LEU A 1 -8.17 15.97 -11.33
C LEU A 1 -7.54 17.26 -10.82
N THR A 2 -6.72 17.96 -11.62
CA THR A 2 -6.17 19.28 -11.23
C THR A 2 -7.21 20.31 -10.84
N ASP A 3 -8.33 20.40 -11.58
CA ASP A 3 -9.46 21.28 -11.21
C ASP A 3 -10.13 20.91 -9.88
N MET A 4 -9.85 19.71 -9.35
CA MET A 4 -10.30 19.22 -8.04
C MET A 4 -9.21 19.34 -6.96
N GLY A 5 -8.09 20.01 -7.25
CA GLY A 5 -6.98 20.20 -6.31
C GLY A 5 -5.96 19.05 -6.24
N ALA A 6 -6.16 17.97 -7.02
CA ALA A 6 -5.21 16.87 -7.12
C ALA A 6 -3.99 17.23 -8.00
N SER A 7 -2.86 16.57 -7.77
CA SER A 7 -1.61 16.80 -8.53
C SER A 7 -1.18 15.55 -9.32
N PRO A 8 -1.96 15.12 -10.34
CA PRO A 8 -1.70 13.87 -11.03
C PRO A 8 -0.38 13.88 -11.80
N VAL A 9 0.38 12.81 -11.66
CA VAL A 9 1.60 12.52 -12.41
C VAL A 9 1.37 11.30 -13.29
N LEU A 10 1.92 11.33 -14.49
CA LEU A 10 1.91 10.19 -15.41
C LEU A 10 3.30 9.53 -15.41
N ASN A 11 3.36 8.30 -14.89
CA ASN A 11 4.57 7.51 -14.75
C ASN A 11 4.63 6.39 -15.79
N LEU A 12 5.81 6.20 -16.37
CA LEU A 12 6.12 5.04 -17.21
C LEU A 12 7.08 4.13 -16.42
N LEU A 13 6.57 3.02 -15.94
CA LEU A 13 7.25 2.15 -14.98
C LEU A 13 7.65 0.83 -15.65
N LYS A 14 8.85 0.35 -15.36
CA LYS A 14 9.28 -1.00 -15.74
C LYS A 14 9.01 -2.00 -14.61
N ASN A 15 9.40 -1.61 -13.41
CA ASN A 15 9.12 -2.26 -12.14
C ASN A 15 9.46 -1.28 -11.01
N TYR A 16 9.03 -1.61 -9.80
CA TYR A 16 9.53 -1.04 -8.55
C TYR A 16 10.65 -1.90 -7.98
N GLU A 17 11.54 -1.28 -7.22
CA GLU A 17 12.54 -1.95 -6.41
C GLU A 17 11.84 -2.82 -5.35
N ARG A 18 12.39 -4.02 -5.12
CA ARG A 18 11.84 -4.98 -4.15
C ARG A 18 12.47 -4.72 -2.80
N ASP A 19 11.65 -4.75 -1.75
CA ASP A 19 12.15 -4.80 -0.38
C ASP A 19 12.48 -6.25 -0.04
N GLU A 20 13.78 -6.51 0.08
CA GLU A 20 14.36 -7.80 0.44
C GLU A 20 15.20 -7.70 1.73
N GLU A 21 15.10 -6.58 2.48
CA GLU A 21 15.90 -6.36 3.68
C GLU A 21 15.51 -7.32 4.81
N LEU A 22 14.21 -7.58 4.95
CA LEU A 22 13.66 -8.47 5.97
C LEU A 22 12.93 -9.66 5.32
N ASP A 23 13.25 -10.88 5.77
CA ASP A 23 12.69 -12.11 5.20
C ASP A 23 11.24 -12.40 5.59
N PHE A 24 10.67 -11.61 6.51
CA PHE A 24 9.38 -11.87 7.16
C PHE A 24 8.34 -10.77 6.98
N ILE A 25 8.76 -9.59 6.52
CA ILE A 25 7.88 -8.47 6.19
C ILE A 25 8.54 -7.66 5.07
N SER A 26 7.73 -7.20 4.13
CA SER A 26 8.17 -6.29 3.08
C SER A 26 7.24 -5.08 3.10
N THR A 27 7.88 -3.92 2.97
CA THR A 27 7.27 -2.60 2.96
C THR A 27 7.18 -1.97 1.57
N ASP A 28 7.52 -2.73 0.53
CA ASP A 28 7.40 -2.27 -0.85
C ASP A 28 5.94 -2.24 -1.35
N VAL A 29 5.74 -1.58 -2.49
CA VAL A 29 4.41 -1.35 -3.08
C VAL A 29 3.73 -2.62 -3.60
N TYR A 30 4.43 -3.75 -3.73
CA TYR A 30 3.82 -5.02 -4.13
C TYR A 30 3.16 -5.74 -2.95
N SER A 31 3.57 -5.39 -1.73
CA SER A 31 2.87 -5.74 -0.50
C SER A 31 1.50 -5.04 -0.48
N PHE A 32 0.45 -5.71 0.01
CA PHE A 32 -0.83 -5.02 0.24
C PHE A 32 -0.61 -3.97 1.33
N HIS A 33 -0.89 -2.71 0.99
CA HIS A 33 -0.63 -1.57 1.87
C HIS A 33 -1.76 -0.55 1.78
N VAL A 34 -1.72 0.38 2.72
CA VAL A 34 -2.51 1.60 2.68
C VAL A 34 -1.57 2.79 2.55
N ASP A 35 -2.00 3.81 1.82
CA ASP A 35 -1.28 5.08 1.79
C ASP A 35 -1.62 5.87 3.05
N ARG A 36 -0.66 6.62 3.58
CA ARG A 36 -0.86 7.56 4.68
C ARG A 36 -0.47 8.96 4.23
N SER A 37 -1.27 9.95 4.59
CA SER A 37 -1.01 11.35 4.26
C SER A 37 -1.18 12.23 5.50
N PRO A 38 -0.32 13.25 5.72
CA PRO A 38 -0.52 14.24 6.78
C PRO A 38 -1.60 15.28 6.44
N ILE A 39 -2.08 15.30 5.19
CA ILE A 39 -3.15 16.18 4.72
C ILE A 39 -4.35 15.36 4.26
N GLU A 40 -5.55 15.92 4.40
CA GLU A 40 -6.78 15.29 3.92
C GLU A 40 -6.80 15.24 2.39
N THR A 41 -6.44 14.07 1.85
CA THR A 41 -6.41 13.78 0.42
C THR A 41 -6.86 12.34 0.17
N ASP A 42 -7.10 12.02 -1.09
CA ASP A 42 -7.28 10.65 -1.59
C ASP A 42 -6.16 10.37 -2.59
N THR A 43 -5.70 9.12 -2.68
CA THR A 43 -4.83 8.67 -3.78
C THR A 43 -5.70 8.42 -5.00
N PHE A 44 -5.30 8.95 -6.16
CA PHE A 44 -5.98 8.63 -7.42
C PHE A 44 -5.13 7.69 -8.24
N LEU A 45 -5.71 6.62 -8.78
CA LEU A 45 -4.98 5.62 -9.56
C LEU A 45 -5.69 5.31 -10.87
N CYS A 46 -4.96 5.34 -11.99
CA CYS A 46 -5.44 4.89 -13.29
C CYS A 46 -4.32 4.23 -14.08
N THR A 47 -4.47 2.94 -14.41
CA THR A 47 -3.54 2.26 -15.32
C THR A 47 -4.04 2.43 -16.75
N TYR A 48 -3.26 3.11 -17.60
CA TYR A 48 -3.58 3.30 -19.02
C TYR A 48 -3.03 2.17 -19.89
N HIS A 49 -1.91 1.55 -19.50
CA HIS A 49 -1.27 0.45 -20.21
C HIS A 49 -0.48 -0.44 -19.25
N GLY A 50 -0.35 -1.72 -19.56
CA GLY A 50 0.36 -2.71 -18.73
C GLY A 50 -0.53 -3.34 -17.66
N ALA A 51 0.11 -3.97 -16.66
CA ALA A 51 -0.59 -4.60 -15.55
C ALA A 51 -1.23 -3.55 -14.62
N ALA A 52 -2.44 -3.84 -14.11
CA ALA A 52 -3.18 -2.96 -13.22
C ALA A 52 -3.12 -3.45 -11.77
N SER A 53 -3.09 -2.51 -10.83
CA SER A 53 -3.11 -2.75 -9.39
C SER A 53 -4.32 -3.58 -8.94
N ASP A 54 -4.20 -4.17 -7.76
CA ASP A 54 -5.30 -4.86 -7.06
C ASP A 54 -5.69 -4.08 -5.80
N ILE A 55 -6.96 -4.14 -5.42
CA ILE A 55 -7.50 -3.71 -4.12
C ILE A 55 -8.12 -4.90 -3.39
N VAL A 56 -8.08 -4.93 -2.08
CA VAL A 56 -8.71 -5.99 -1.28
C VAL A 56 -9.59 -5.39 -0.18
N PRO A 57 -10.79 -5.95 0.08
CA PRO A 57 -11.65 -5.48 1.17
C PRO A 57 -10.94 -5.52 2.54
N ASN A 58 -11.16 -4.50 3.35
CA ASN A 58 -10.54 -4.36 4.67
C ASN A 58 -10.86 -5.52 5.63
N ASP A 59 -12.04 -6.12 5.52
CA ASP A 59 -12.46 -7.27 6.31
C ASP A 59 -11.78 -8.59 5.87
N GLN A 60 -11.11 -8.61 4.72
CA GLN A 60 -10.41 -9.76 4.15
C GLN A 60 -8.89 -9.70 4.35
N VAL A 61 -8.41 -8.73 5.11
CA VAL A 61 -6.99 -8.59 5.45
C VAL A 61 -6.77 -8.52 6.95
N GLU A 62 -5.53 -8.75 7.35
CA GLU A 62 -5.02 -8.53 8.70
C GLU A 62 -3.75 -7.68 8.60
N GLN A 63 -3.61 -6.68 9.47
CA GLN A 63 -2.42 -5.82 9.50
C GLN A 63 -1.22 -6.66 9.97
N LYS A 64 -0.11 -6.63 9.23
CA LYS A 64 1.03 -7.54 9.47
C LYS A 64 1.64 -7.37 10.86
N VAL A 65 1.68 -6.14 11.38
CA VAL A 65 2.22 -5.85 12.74
C VAL A 65 1.36 -6.38 13.88
N LEU A 66 0.15 -6.87 13.60
CA LEU A 66 -0.72 -7.54 14.57
C LEU A 66 -0.51 -9.06 14.58
N ILE A 67 0.14 -9.61 13.56
CA ILE A 67 0.44 -11.04 13.47
C ILE A 67 1.54 -11.36 14.50
N PRO A 68 1.31 -12.29 15.45
CA PRO A 68 2.23 -12.52 16.57
C PRO A 68 3.68 -12.79 16.15
N GLU A 69 3.88 -13.64 15.14
CA GLU A 69 5.20 -14.02 14.66
C GLU A 69 5.96 -12.84 14.04
N ILE A 70 5.27 -11.95 13.32
CA ILE A 70 5.85 -10.74 12.74
C ILE A 70 6.14 -9.72 13.86
N ARG A 71 5.18 -9.52 14.77
CA ARG A 71 5.30 -8.54 15.85
C ARG A 71 6.47 -8.86 16.78
N GLU A 72 6.67 -10.13 17.13
CA GLU A 72 7.81 -10.54 17.95
C GLU A 72 9.15 -10.35 17.24
N LYS A 73 9.23 -10.61 15.92
CA LYS A 73 10.43 -10.29 15.14
C LYS A 73 10.71 -8.79 15.08
N LEU A 74 9.68 -7.95 14.92
CA LEU A 74 9.82 -6.49 14.93
C LEU A 74 10.26 -5.97 16.30
N LYS A 75 9.73 -6.51 17.40
CA LYS A 75 10.20 -6.17 18.75
C LYS A 75 11.67 -6.52 18.96
N ALA A 76 12.13 -7.64 18.41
CA ALA A 76 13.55 -8.01 18.48
C ALA A 76 14.48 -7.07 17.71
N LEU A 77 13.95 -6.27 16.77
CA LEU A 77 14.68 -5.21 16.06
C LEU A 77 14.60 -3.86 16.77
N HIS A 78 13.68 -3.69 17.72
CA HIS A 78 13.50 -2.43 18.45
C HIS A 78 14.35 -2.42 19.72
N ASP A 79 15.46 -1.68 19.68
CA ASP A 79 16.37 -1.51 20.82
C ASP A 79 15.90 -0.43 21.83
N GLY A 80 14.77 0.23 21.57
CA GLY A 80 14.22 1.28 22.42
C GLY A 80 13.22 0.81 23.48
N PRO A 81 12.64 1.73 24.26
CA PRO A 81 11.59 1.43 25.22
C PRO A 81 10.32 0.89 24.54
N GLU A 82 9.60 -0.01 25.21
CA GLU A 82 8.31 -0.55 24.73
C GLU A 82 7.30 0.57 24.39
N ALA A 83 7.33 1.68 25.13
CA ALA A 83 6.46 2.83 24.90
C ALA A 83 6.67 3.51 23.53
N GLU A 84 7.83 3.29 22.89
CA GLU A 84 8.20 3.85 21.59
C GLU A 84 7.97 2.86 20.44
N PHE A 85 7.52 1.63 20.73
CA PHE A 85 7.40 0.58 19.72
C PHE A 85 6.43 0.94 18.59
N GLU A 86 5.27 1.53 18.90
CA GLU A 86 4.31 1.95 17.87
C GLU A 86 4.87 3.07 16.98
N SER A 87 5.68 3.98 17.55
CA SER A 87 6.37 5.02 16.77
C SER A 87 7.41 4.40 15.84
N PHE A 88 8.15 3.40 16.29
CA PHE A 88 9.08 2.63 15.46
C PHE A 88 8.33 1.96 14.29
N LEU A 89 7.18 1.33 14.55
CA LEU A 89 6.38 0.72 13.47
C LEU A 89 5.96 1.74 12.41
N ALA A 90 5.56 2.95 12.84
CA ALA A 90 5.15 4.02 11.94
C ALA A 90 6.32 4.68 11.19
N GLU A 91 7.47 4.86 11.84
CA GLU A 91 8.69 5.46 11.26
C GLU A 91 9.24 4.61 10.10
N TYR A 92 9.18 3.29 10.26
CA TYR A 92 9.61 2.32 9.25
C TYR A 92 8.45 1.79 8.39
N PHE A 93 7.27 2.42 8.47
CA PHE A 93 6.07 2.10 7.70
C PHE A 93 5.52 0.68 7.85
N PHE A 94 6.01 -0.12 8.81
CA PHE A 94 5.56 -1.50 9.01
C PHE A 94 4.05 -1.60 9.27
N ASP A 95 3.49 -0.59 9.94
CA ASP A 95 2.07 -0.50 10.26
C ASP A 95 1.17 -0.27 9.03
N LEU A 96 1.72 0.07 7.86
CA LEU A 96 0.93 0.29 6.66
C LEU A 96 0.64 -0.99 5.87
N HIS A 97 1.25 -2.13 6.24
CA HIS A 97 1.19 -3.35 5.45
C HIS A 97 0.25 -4.42 6.00
N TYR A 98 -0.41 -5.11 5.08
CA TYR A 98 -1.48 -6.05 5.35
C TYR A 98 -1.21 -7.41 4.68
N GLN A 99 -1.65 -8.47 5.33
CA GLN A 99 -1.68 -9.83 4.80
C GLN A 99 -3.13 -10.19 4.43
N PRO A 100 -3.39 -10.63 3.19
CA PRO A 100 -4.68 -11.21 2.83
C PRO A 100 -4.96 -12.48 3.63
N LYS A 101 -6.20 -12.62 4.08
CA LYS A 101 -6.71 -13.87 4.66
C LYS A 101 -6.74 -14.97 3.58
N PRO A 102 -6.74 -16.26 3.95
CA PRO A 102 -6.68 -17.37 2.99
C PRO A 102 -7.76 -17.36 1.90
N ASP A 103 -8.93 -16.79 2.18
CA ASP A 103 -10.09 -16.71 1.29
C ASP A 103 -10.30 -15.31 0.69
N ALA A 104 -9.37 -14.38 0.90
CA ALA A 104 -9.44 -13.03 0.36
C ALA A 104 -9.62 -13.05 -1.16
N GLN A 105 -10.44 -12.13 -1.66
CA GLN A 105 -10.78 -11.95 -3.07
C GLN A 105 -10.34 -10.54 -3.51
N PRO A 106 -9.05 -10.36 -3.87
CA PRO A 106 -8.59 -9.12 -4.46
C PRO A 106 -9.36 -8.80 -5.75
N ILE A 107 -9.70 -7.54 -5.93
CA ILE A 107 -10.35 -6.99 -7.10
C ILE A 107 -9.28 -6.29 -7.94
N ASN A 108 -9.12 -6.71 -9.19
CA ASN A 108 -8.24 -6.00 -10.11
C ASN A 108 -8.87 -4.68 -10.53
N LEU A 109 -8.09 -3.60 -10.50
CA LEU A 109 -8.57 -2.24 -10.80
C LEU A 109 -8.75 -1.99 -12.31
N GLY A 110 -8.22 -2.87 -13.16
CA GLY A 110 -8.38 -2.83 -14.62
C GLY A 110 -7.69 -1.65 -15.30
N ILE A 111 -7.83 -1.61 -16.63
CA ILE A 111 -7.21 -0.59 -17.49
C ILE A 111 -8.25 0.48 -17.86
N GLY A 112 -7.85 1.75 -17.81
CA GLY A 112 -8.70 2.89 -18.18
C GLY A 112 -9.74 3.29 -17.13
N HIS A 113 -9.68 2.70 -15.92
CA HIS A 113 -10.52 3.08 -14.79
C HIS A 113 -9.76 4.03 -13.86
N ILE A 114 -10.40 5.14 -13.50
CA ILE A 114 -9.90 6.06 -12.48
C ILE A 114 -10.51 5.64 -11.14
N TRP A 115 -9.64 5.26 -10.22
CA TRP A 115 -9.99 4.91 -8.85
C TRP A 115 -9.58 6.03 -7.91
N ARG A 116 -10.41 6.26 -6.89
CA ARG A 116 -10.14 7.16 -5.78
C ARG A 116 -10.04 6.32 -4.51
N LEU A 117 -8.86 6.28 -3.94
CA LEU A 117 -8.50 5.42 -2.81
C LEU A 117 -8.38 6.29 -1.56
N ALA A 118 -9.14 5.95 -0.53
CA ALA A 118 -9.02 6.63 0.76
C ALA A 118 -7.67 6.29 1.39
N VAL A 119 -6.99 7.31 1.91
CA VAL A 119 -5.73 7.17 2.64
C VAL A 119 -5.97 7.10 4.14
N ASP A 120 -4.99 6.63 4.89
CA ASP A 120 -4.98 6.71 6.34
C ASP A 120 -4.75 8.17 6.75
N HIS A 121 -5.81 8.80 7.25
CA HIS A 121 -5.80 10.16 7.77
C HIS A 121 -6.93 10.34 8.80
N PRO A 122 -6.71 11.03 9.94
CA PRO A 122 -7.70 11.12 11.02
C PRO A 122 -9.06 11.74 10.64
N THR A 123 -9.13 12.53 9.59
CA THR A 123 -10.40 13.16 9.13
C THR A 123 -11.16 12.33 8.10
N GLN A 124 -10.57 11.24 7.58
CA GLN A 124 -11.23 10.37 6.62
C GLN A 124 -12.44 9.66 7.26
N LYS A 125 -13.53 9.57 6.50
CA LYS A 125 -14.82 9.01 6.99
C LYS A 125 -14.95 7.52 6.76
N VAL A 126 -14.03 6.95 5.99
CA VAL A 126 -13.98 5.54 5.61
C VAL A 126 -12.61 4.99 5.93
N LEU A 127 -12.53 3.68 6.08
CA LEU A 127 -11.24 3.02 6.27
C LEU A 127 -10.36 3.19 5.02
N PRO A 128 -9.03 3.24 5.20
CA PRO A 128 -8.11 3.34 4.08
C PRO A 128 -8.21 2.14 3.13
N CYS A 129 -8.00 2.40 1.84
CA CYS A 129 -8.06 1.38 0.81
C CYS A 129 -6.79 0.54 0.80
N VAL A 130 -6.92 -0.76 1.07
CA VAL A 130 -5.81 -1.71 1.04
C VAL A 130 -5.59 -2.18 -0.38
N HIS A 131 -4.44 -1.83 -0.96
CA HIS A 131 -4.15 -2.04 -2.37
C HIS A 131 -2.67 -2.40 -2.59
N ARG A 132 -2.31 -2.78 -3.81
CA ARG A 132 -0.91 -3.05 -4.19
C ARG A 132 -0.63 -2.75 -5.65
N ALA A 133 0.64 -2.54 -5.98
CA ALA A 133 1.14 -2.62 -7.34
C ALA A 133 1.01 -4.07 -7.88
N PRO A 134 0.73 -4.25 -9.18
CA PRO A 134 0.81 -5.55 -9.81
C PRO A 134 2.28 -5.97 -9.97
N VAL A 135 2.51 -7.25 -10.20
CA VAL A 135 3.80 -7.67 -10.77
C VAL A 135 3.78 -7.33 -12.26
N GLU A 136 4.65 -6.41 -12.68
CA GLU A 136 4.80 -6.08 -14.09
C GLU A 136 5.30 -7.28 -14.90
N LYS A 137 4.96 -7.31 -16.21
CA LYS A 137 5.40 -8.38 -17.10
C LYS A 137 6.76 -8.06 -17.71
N ASP A 138 7.59 -9.08 -17.87
CA ASP A 138 8.90 -8.95 -18.51
C ASP A 138 8.78 -8.33 -19.91
N GLY A 139 9.50 -7.23 -20.11
CA GLY A 139 9.55 -6.51 -21.39
C GLY A 139 8.37 -5.56 -21.65
N GLU A 140 7.39 -5.48 -20.75
CA GLU A 140 6.29 -4.51 -20.84
C GLU A 140 6.52 -3.33 -19.88
N TYR A 141 6.06 -2.14 -20.28
CA TYR A 141 5.98 -0.98 -19.39
C TYR A 141 4.56 -0.82 -18.88
N ARG A 142 4.42 -0.32 -17.66
CA ARG A 142 3.17 0.14 -17.07
C ARG A 142 3.06 1.65 -17.20
N LEU A 143 2.02 2.13 -17.87
CA LEU A 143 1.67 3.55 -17.92
C LEU A 143 0.62 3.84 -16.85
N LEU A 144 1.00 4.55 -15.81
CA LEU A 144 0.22 4.79 -14.60
C LEU A 144 0.02 6.28 -14.38
N LEU A 145 -1.22 6.72 -14.22
CA LEU A 145 -1.50 7.99 -13.57
C LEU A 145 -1.71 7.76 -12.08
N ILE A 146 -1.01 8.54 -11.27
CA ILE A 146 -1.13 8.54 -9.81
C ILE A 146 -1.11 9.97 -9.26
N CYS A 147 -1.82 10.25 -8.17
CA CYS A 147 -1.69 11.48 -7.39
C CYS A 147 -1.82 11.19 -5.91
#